data_AF-A0A241WLW5-F1
#
_entry.id   AF-A0A241WLW5-F1
#
_cell.length_a   1.000
_cell.length_b   1.000
_cell.length_c   1.000
_cell.angle_alpha   90.00
_cell.angle_beta   90.00
_cell.angle_gamma   90.00
#
_symmetry.space_group_name_H-M   'P 1'
#
loop_
_entity.id
_entity.type
_entity.pdbx_description
1 polymer ?
#
loop_
_entity_poly.entity_id
_entity_poly.type
_entity_poly.pdbx_seq_one_letter_code
_entity_poly.pdbx_strand_id
1 'polypeptide(L)'
;MICPKHLIPVFTIFNANDDYLCMVNRGKGVAIFTKANKPSLKVDRLGQMNEAAQKRFKLFLELWLKHGKDFVLRLKAQAIMLKVA
;
A
#
# COMPACT_ATOMS: atom_id res chain seq x y z
N MET A 1 1.39 2.39 14.79
CA MET A 1 2.46 2.57 13.78
C MET A 1 2.01 3.58 12.73
N ILE A 2 2.91 4.48 12.30
CA ILE A 2 2.64 5.51 11.27
C ILE A 2 3.36 5.13 9.99
N CYS A 3 2.71 5.30 8.83
CA CYS A 3 3.33 5.16 7.52
C CYS A 3 3.95 6.51 7.10
N PRO A 4 5.28 6.63 6.96
CA PRO A 4 5.92 7.84 6.47
C PRO A 4 5.34 8.28 5.12
N LYS A 5 5.10 9.58 4.94
CA LYS A 5 4.44 10.13 3.74
C LYS A 5 5.09 9.70 2.42
N HIS A 6 6.42 9.65 2.37
CA HIS A 6 7.16 9.25 1.17
C HIS A 6 6.99 7.76 0.82
N LEU A 7 6.50 6.93 1.76
CA LEU A 7 6.24 5.51 1.56
C LEU A 7 4.80 5.20 1.18
N ILE A 8 3.86 6.14 1.37
CA ILE A 8 2.46 5.95 1.01
C ILE A 8 2.31 5.52 -0.46
N PRO A 9 2.98 6.14 -1.45
CA PRO A 9 2.88 5.71 -2.86
C PRO A 9 3.38 4.27 -3.08
N VAL A 10 4.49 3.89 -2.45
CA VAL A 10 5.07 2.55 -2.62
C VAL A 10 4.21 1.50 -1.93
N PHE A 11 3.68 1.80 -0.74
CA PHE A 11 2.74 0.95 -0.03
C PHE A 11 1.42 0.78 -0.80
N THR A 12 0.97 1.83 -1.49
CA THR A 12 -0.20 1.77 -2.38
C THR A 12 0.03 0.78 -3.51
N ILE A 13 1.19 0.85 -4.18
CA ILE A 13 1.58 -0.10 -5.24
C ILE A 13 1.68 -1.53 -4.70
N PHE A 14 2.28 -1.71 -3.52
CA PHE A 14 2.40 -3.01 -2.87
C PHE A 14 1.03 -3.66 -2.63
N ASN A 15 0.04 -2.89 -2.18
CA ASN A 15 -1.32 -3.40 -1.98
C ASN A 15 -2.03 -3.67 -3.31
N ALA A 16 -1.85 -2.80 -4.32
CA ALA A 16 -2.43 -2.98 -5.65
C ALA A 16 -1.93 -4.26 -6.34
N ASN A 17 -0.65 -4.61 -6.17
CA ASN A 17 -0.08 -5.87 -6.70
C ASN A 17 -0.61 -7.13 -5.97
N ASP A 18 -1.29 -6.97 -4.84
CA ASP A 18 -2.03 -8.04 -4.16
C ASP A 18 -3.54 -7.81 -4.32
N ASP A 19 -3.98 -7.32 -5.48
CA ASP A 19 -5.38 -7.14 -5.90
C ASP A 19 -6.25 -6.28 -4.97
N TYR A 20 -5.66 -5.44 -4.13
CA TYR A 20 -6.45 -4.47 -3.40
C TYR A 20 -6.91 -3.36 -4.34
N LEU A 21 -8.23 -3.13 -4.38
CA LEU A 21 -8.81 -1.97 -5.01
C LEU A 21 -8.57 -0.75 -4.12
N CYS A 22 -8.00 0.32 -4.70
CA CYS A 22 -7.73 1.57 -3.99
C CYS A 22 -8.81 2.61 -4.29
N MET A 23 -9.48 3.08 -3.24
CA MET A 23 -10.41 4.21 -3.29
C MET A 23 -9.87 5.36 -2.44
N VAL A 24 -9.82 6.56 -3.02
CA VAL A 24 -9.38 7.76 -2.31
C VAL A 24 -10.57 8.62 -1.94
N ASN A 25 -10.88 8.71 -0.65
CA ASN A 25 -11.85 9.69 -0.15
C ASN A 25 -11.16 11.06 -0.05
N ARG A 26 -11.30 11.87 -1.10
CA ARG A 26 -10.67 13.19 -1.18
C ARG A 26 -11.14 14.15 -0.08
N GLY A 27 -12.42 14.10 0.30
CA GLY A 27 -12.98 14.97 1.34
C GLY A 27 -12.41 14.68 2.73
N LYS A 28 -12.06 13.42 3.02
CA LYS A 28 -11.45 13.02 4.31
C LYS A 28 -9.93 12.89 4.25
N GLY A 29 -9.33 12.92 3.06
CA GLY A 29 -7.91 12.69 2.86
C GLY A 29 -7.47 11.28 3.27
N VAL A 30 -8.30 10.27 2.99
CA VAL A 30 -8.07 8.86 3.36
C VAL A 30 -8.03 7.98 2.12
N ALA A 31 -6.96 7.20 1.97
CA ALA A 31 -6.87 6.08 1.04
C ALA A 31 -7.41 4.81 1.71
N ILE A 32 -8.35 4.15 1.05
CA ILE A 32 -9.00 2.92 1.51
C ILE A 32 -8.71 1.82 0.49
N PHE A 33 -8.12 0.72 0.95
CA PHE A 33 -7.82 -0.46 0.16
C PHE A 33 -8.79 -1.58 0.53
N THR A 34 -9.46 -2.17 -0.45
CA THR A 34 -10.41 -3.26 -0.24
C THR A 34 -10.08 -4.49 -1.10
N LYS A 35 -10.20 -5.67 -0.51
CA LYS A 35 -10.07 -6.97 -1.17
C LYS A 35 -11.14 -7.91 -0.60
N ALA A 36 -11.74 -8.75 -1.43
CA ALA A 36 -12.76 -9.70 -0.98
C ALA A 36 -12.21 -10.59 0.16
N ASN A 37 -13.04 -10.86 1.17
CA ASN A 37 -12.68 -11.68 2.34
C ASN A 37 -11.47 -11.18 3.16
N LYS A 38 -11.09 -9.90 3.02
CA LYS A 38 -10.01 -9.28 3.81
C LYS A 38 -10.50 -8.00 4.47
N PRO A 39 -9.98 -7.66 5.67
CA PRO A 39 -10.26 -6.37 6.29
C PRO A 39 -9.74 -5.23 5.42
N SER A 40 -10.47 -4.12 5.40
CA SER A 40 -10.07 -2.92 4.65
C SER A 40 -8.81 -2.30 5.28
N LEU A 41 -7.88 -1.83 4.44
CA LEU A 41 -6.70 -1.09 4.90
C LEU A 41 -6.98 0.40 4.73
N LYS A 42 -6.76 1.20 5.76
CA LYS A 42 -7.01 2.64 5.72
C LYS A 42 -5.73 3.38 6.08
N VAL A 43 -5.36 4.36 5.26
CA VAL A 43 -4.23 5.29 5.46
C VAL A 43 -4.75 6.72 5.26
N ASP A 44 -4.58 7.59 6.25
CA ASP A 44 -4.87 9.01 6.06
C ASP A 44 -3.66 9.79 5.50
N ARG A 45 -3.87 11.06 5.17
CA ARG A 45 -2.83 11.98 4.67
C ARG A 45 -1.67 12.23 5.63
N LEU A 46 -1.84 11.91 6.91
CA LEU A 46 -0.80 12.02 7.94
C LEU A 46 -0.05 10.69 8.12
N GLY A 47 -0.48 9.62 7.44
CA GLY A 47 0.10 8.29 7.55
C GLY A 47 -0.50 7.43 8.65
N GLN A 48 -1.59 7.88 9.30
CA GLN A 48 -2.27 7.10 10.32
C GLN A 48 -3.00 5.91 9.70
N MET A 49 -2.87 4.76 10.35
CA MET A 49 -3.35 3.47 9.84
C MET A 49 -4.29 2.79 10.83
N ASN A 50 -5.35 2.16 10.30
CA ASN A 50 -6.10 1.19 11.09
C ASN A 50 -5.27 -0.07 11.35
N GLU A 51 -5.68 -0.91 12.31
CA GLU A 51 -4.90 -2.08 12.74
C GLU A 51 -4.54 -3.03 11.59
N ALA A 52 -5.49 -3.27 10.68
CA ALA A 52 -5.26 -4.10 9.50
C ALA A 52 -4.19 -3.51 8.57
N ALA A 53 -4.23 -2.19 8.30
CA ALA A 53 -3.19 -1.50 7.54
C ALA A 53 -1.84 -1.54 8.25
N GLN A 54 -1.80 -1.44 9.59
CA GLN A 54 -0.56 -1.56 10.35
C GLN A 54 0.06 -2.96 10.19
N LYS A 55 -0.72 -4.03 10.33
CA LYS A 55 -0.22 -5.40 10.12
C LYS A 55 0.33 -5.58 8.69
N ARG A 56 -0.37 -5.05 7.69
CA ARG A 56 0.06 -5.10 6.30
C ARG A 56 1.31 -4.26 6.03
N PHE A 57 1.42 -3.09 6.64
CA PHE A 57 2.59 -2.23 6.50
C PHE A 57 3.84 -2.84 7.15
N LYS A 58 3.67 -3.58 8.25
CA LYS A 58 4.79 -4.33 8.85
C LYS A 58 5.36 -5.36 7.88
N LEU A 59 4.50 -6.14 7.21
CA LEU A 59 4.92 -7.08 6.16
C LEU A 59 5.64 -6.37 5.02
N PHE A 60 5.13 -5.22 4.57
CA PHE A 60 5.79 -4.40 3.55
C PHE A 60 7.21 -3.99 3.98
N LEU A 61 7.39 -3.52 5.23
CA LEU A 61 8.70 -3.14 5.75
C LEU A 61 9.66 -4.34 5.86
N GLU A 62 9.18 -5.50 6.32
CA GLU A 62 9.99 -6.71 6.40
C GLU A 62 10.50 -7.15 5.02
N LEU A 63 9.62 -7.16 4.01
CA LEU A 63 10.00 -7.46 2.63
C LEU A 63 10.98 -6.43 2.07
N TRP A 64 10.75 -5.15 2.37
CA TRP A 64 11.64 -4.10 1.91
C TRP A 64 13.03 -4.18 2.57
N LEU A 65 13.11 -4.41 3.87
CA LEU A 65 14.38 -4.59 4.57
C LEU A 65 15.13 -5.84 4.08
N LYS A 66 14.42 -6.92 3.77
CA LYS A 66 15.00 -8.17 3.27
C LYS A 66 15.53 -8.05 1.84
N HIS A 67 14.82 -7.34 0.97
CA HIS A 67 15.10 -7.33 -0.47
C HIS A 67 15.64 -6.00 -1.01
N GLY A 68 15.72 -4.97 -0.17
CA GLY A 68 16.29 -3.67 -0.52
C GLY A 68 15.53 -2.92 -1.62
N LYS A 69 16.25 -2.05 -2.34
CA LYS A 69 15.68 -1.17 -3.39
C LYS A 69 15.04 -1.95 -4.55
N ASP A 70 15.52 -3.15 -4.84
CA ASP A 70 15.02 -3.98 -5.95
C ASP A 70 13.59 -4.44 -5.72
N PHE A 71 13.16 -4.60 -4.47
CA PHE A 71 11.76 -4.88 -4.15
C PHE A 71 10.84 -3.78 -4.64
N VAL A 72 11.20 -2.52 -4.39
CA VAL A 72 10.42 -1.35 -4.82
C VAL A 72 10.41 -1.24 -6.35
N LEU A 73 11.53 -1.52 -7.01
CA LEU A 73 11.61 -1.54 -8.47
C LEU A 73 10.70 -2.62 -9.08
N ARG A 74 10.73 -3.84 -8.55
CA ARG A 74 9.85 -4.94 -9.00
C ARG A 74 8.37 -4.60 -8.81
N LEU A 75 8.01 -4.03 -7.66
CA LEU A 75 6.64 -3.61 -7.40
C LEU A 75 6.16 -2.57 -8.42
N LYS A 76 6.99 -1.56 -8.72
CA LYS A 76 6.68 -0.53 -9.72
C LYS A 76 6.55 -1.10 -11.13
N ALA A 77 7.45 -2.02 -11.51
CA ALA A 77 7.42 -2.66 -12.83
C ALA A 77 6.13 -3.47 -13.05
N GLN A 78 5.71 -4.26 -12.05
CA GLN A 78 4.45 -5.01 -12.10
C GLN A 78 3.23 -4.10 -12.25
N ALA A 79 3.18 -2.99 -11.50
CA ALA A 79 2.07 -2.04 -11.59
C ALA A 79 2.00 -1.29 -12.95
N ILE A 80 3.13 -1.15 -13.65
CA ILE A 80 3.16 -0.59 -15.02
C ILE A 80 2.63 -1.62 -16.01
N MET A 81 3.05 -2.90 -15.92
CA MET A 81 2.54 -3.97 -16.80
C MET A 81 1.02 -4.11 -16.71
N LEU A 82 0.44 -3.99 -15.52
CA LEU A 82 -1.02 -4.01 -15.31
C LEU A 82 -1.79 -2.83 -15.94
N LYS A 83 -1.10 -1.75 -16.34
CA LYS A 83 -1.73 -0.58 -16.99
C LYS A 83 -1.68 -0.61 -18.52
N VAL A 84 -0.91 -1.53 -19.10
CA VAL A 84 -0.69 -1.65 -20.56
C VAL A 84 -1.48 -2.82 -21.15
N ALA A 85 -2.20 -3.57 -20.31
CA ALA A 85 -3.08 -4.67 -20.71
C ALA A 85 -4.53 -4.22 -20.88
#